data_AF-Q4FCQ8-F1
#
_entry.id   AF-Q4FCQ8-F1
#
_cell.length_a   1.000
_cell.length_b   1.000
_cell.length_c   1.000
_cell.angle_alpha   90.00
_cell.angle_beta   90.00
_cell.angle_gamma   90.00
#
_symmetry.space_group_name_H-M   'P 1'
#
loop_
_entity.id
_entity.type
_entity.pdbx_description
1 polymer ?
#
loop_
_entity_poly.entity_id
_entity_poly.type
_entity_poly.pdbx_seq_one_letter_code
_entity_poly.pdbx_strand_id
1 'polypeptide(L)' 'AVDLSLAPKLFHLQVALEHFKGWKVPETLTSVHAYTKALFSRESFVKTKPTKENLIAGWAPKVNP' A
#
# COMPACT_ATOMS: atom_id res chain seq x y z
N ALA A 1 -16.20 0.77 -8.59
CA ALA A 1 -15.08 0.12 -9.31
C ALA A 1 -13.73 0.78 -9.03
N VAL A 2 -13.66 2.12 -8.98
CA VAL A 2 -12.40 2.87 -8.76
C VAL A 2 -11.67 2.42 -7.49
N ASP A 3 -12.37 2.21 -6.37
CA ASP A 3 -11.75 1.78 -5.10
C ASP A 3 -11.00 0.46 -5.23
N LEU A 4 -11.56 -0.50 -5.99
CA LEU A 4 -10.96 -1.82 -6.20
C LEU A 4 -9.70 -1.74 -7.08
N SER A 5 -9.60 -0.72 -7.95
CA SER A 5 -8.38 -0.45 -8.72
C SER A 5 -7.33 0.30 -7.90
N LEU A 6 -7.76 1.21 -7.02
CA LEU A 6 -6.87 2.12 -6.31
C LEU A 6 -6.33 1.54 -5.00
N ALA A 7 -7.12 0.78 -4.25
CA ALA A 7 -6.68 0.23 -2.96
C ALA A 7 -5.38 -0.58 -3.05
N PRO A 8 -5.21 -1.51 -4.02
CA PRO A 8 -3.95 -2.25 -4.14
C PRO A 8 -2.76 -1.34 -4.45
N LYS A 9 -2.95 -0.31 -5.29
CA LYS A 9 -1.89 0.64 -5.65
C LYS A 9 -1.43 1.45 -4.44
N LEU A 10 -2.37 1.92 -3.61
CA LEU A 10 -2.06 2.65 -2.38
C LEU A 10 -1.35 1.76 -1.35
N PHE A 11 -1.71 0.48 -1.26
CA PHE A 11 -1.02 -0.46 -0.38
C PHE A 11 0.42 -0.73 -0.85
N HIS A 12 0.63 -0.90 -2.16
CA HIS A 12 1.98 -1.00 -2.74
C HIS A 12 2.81 0.25 -2.45
N LEU A 13 2.22 1.44 -2.62
CA LEU A 13 2.86 2.71 -2.32
C LEU A 13 3.29 2.80 -0.86
N GLN A 14 2.39 2.54 0.09
CA GLN A 14 2.71 2.65 1.52
C GLN A 14 3.81 1.68 1.93
N VAL A 15 3.73 0.41 1.52
CA VAL A 15 4.70 -0.61 1.93
C VAL A 15 6.06 -0.41 1.25
N ALA A 16 6.09 -0.18 -0.06
CA ALA A 16 7.34 -0.09 -0.80
C ALA A 16 8.10 1.20 -0.48
N LEU A 17 7.42 2.36 -0.43
CA LEU A 17 8.11 3.63 -0.16
C LEU A 17 8.59 3.74 1.29
N GLU A 18 7.84 3.18 2.24
CA GLU A 18 8.31 3.11 3.63
C GLU A 18 9.59 2.27 3.72
N HIS A 19 9.61 1.10 3.07
CA HIS A 19 10.76 0.20 3.11
C HIS A 19 11.99 0.75 2.36
N PHE A 20 11.84 1.14 1.09
CA PHE A 20 12.98 1.49 0.24
C PHE A 20 13.42 2.94 0.34
N LYS A 21 12.57 3.84 0.86
CA LYS A 21 12.82 5.29 0.88
C LYS A 21 12.55 5.95 2.23
N GLY A 22 12.08 5.21 3.25
CA GLY A 22 11.70 5.78 4.54
C GLY A 22 10.53 6.78 4.46
N TRP A 23 9.80 6.80 3.33
CA TRP A 23 8.77 7.79 3.06
C TRP A 23 7.38 7.25 3.43
N LYS A 24 6.52 8.12 3.97
CA LYS A 24 5.14 7.80 4.34
C LYS A 24 4.17 8.85 3.79
N VAL A 25 2.91 8.45 3.63
CA VAL A 25 1.83 9.41 3.33
C VAL A 25 1.77 10.45 4.45
N PRO A 26 1.90 11.75 4.15
CA PRO A 26 1.89 12.79 5.18
C PRO A 26 0.63 12.72 6.05
N GLU A 27 0.80 12.81 7.36
CA GLU A 27 -0.29 12.73 8.35
C GLU A 27 -1.33 13.85 8.19
N THR A 28 -0.95 14.97 7.58
CA THR A 28 -1.86 16.07 7.25
C THR A 28 -2.91 15.70 6.21
N LEU A 29 -2.71 14.63 5.42
CA LEU A 29 -3.68 14.11 4.45
C LEU A 29 -4.71 13.20 5.13
N THR A 30 -5.45 13.74 6.09
CA THR A 30 -6.37 12.99 6.97
C THR A 30 -7.42 12.17 6.21
N SER A 31 -7.93 12.69 5.09
CA SER A 31 -8.88 11.97 4.23
C SER A 31 -8.26 10.74 3.56
N VAL A 32 -6.99 10.80 3.17
CA VAL A 32 -6.28 9.66 2.57
C VAL A 32 -6.03 8.57 3.61
N HIS A 33 -5.68 8.96 4.84
CA HIS A 33 -5.54 8.03 5.96
C HIS A 33 -6.86 7.36 6.34
N ALA A 34 -7.94 8.13 6.46
CA ALA A 34 -9.28 7.58 6.70
C ALA A 34 -9.70 6.62 5.58
N TYR A 35 -9.47 7.00 4.33
CA TYR A 35 -9.79 6.19 3.15
C TYR A 35 -9.01 4.86 3.11
N THR A 36 -7.68 4.91 3.28
CA THR A 36 -6.84 3.70 3.28
C THR A 36 -7.14 2.80 4.47
N LYS A 37 -7.37 3.36 5.66
CA LYS A 37 -7.83 2.59 6.84
C LYS A 37 -9.15 1.88 6.57
N ALA A 38 -10.12 2.58 6.00
CA ALA A 38 -11.43 2.01 5.68
C ALA A 38 -11.32 0.90 4.61
N LEU A 39 -10.51 1.10 3.56
CA LEU A 39 -10.34 0.10 2.49
C LEU A 39 -9.52 -1.12 2.93
N PHE A 40 -8.41 -0.91 3.63
CA PHE A 40 -7.51 -2.01 3.99
C PHE A 40 -8.07 -2.92 5.08
N SER A 41 -9.06 -2.45 5.83
CA SER A 41 -9.79 -3.24 6.83
C SER A 41 -10.93 -4.08 6.24
N ARG A 42 -11.30 -3.88 4.96
CA ARG A 42 -12.36 -4.70 4.32
C ARG A 42 -11.91 -6.14 4.20
N GLU A 43 -12.80 -7.07 4.50
CA GLU A 43 -12.54 -8.52 4.40
C GLU A 43 -11.97 -8.91 3.02
N SER A 44 -12.55 -8.38 1.94
CA SER A 44 -12.09 -8.65 0.58
C SER A 44 -10.63 -8.22 0.35
N PHE A 45 -10.23 -7.08 0.90
CA PHE A 45 -8.85 -6.60 0.82
C PHE A 45 -7.94 -7.44 1.72
N VAL A 46 -8.38 -7.74 2.94
CA VAL A 46 -7.61 -8.55 3.90
C VAL A 46 -7.29 -9.93 3.34
N LYS A 47 -8.27 -10.56 2.67
CA LYS A 47 -8.16 -11.89 2.05
C LYS A 47 -7.26 -11.93 0.82
N THR A 48 -7.07 -10.81 0.13
CA THR A 48 -6.41 -10.78 -1.20
C THR A 48 -5.11 -9.99 -1.25
N LYS A 49 -4.85 -9.11 -0.27
CA LYS A 49 -3.58 -8.36 -0.21
C LYS A 49 -2.40 -9.32 -0.06
N PRO A 50 -1.26 -9.06 -0.72
CA PRO A 50 -0.05 -9.83 -0.49
C PRO A 50 0.51 -9.53 0.92
N THR A 51 1.39 -10.42 1.40
CA THR A 51 2.22 -10.11 2.56
C THR A 51 3.17 -8.95 2.23
N LYS A 52 3.64 -8.23 3.25
CA LYS A 52 4.56 -7.10 3.05
C LYS A 52 5.89 -7.60 2.46
N GLU A 53 6.33 -8.78 2.88
CA GLU A 53 7.56 -9.44 2.47
C GLU A 53 7.53 -9.77 0.97
N ASN A 54 6.44 -10.39 0.49
CA ASN A 54 6.27 -10.71 -0.93
C ASN A 54 6.20 -9.44 -1.78
N LEU A 55 5.56 -8.39 -1.27
CA LEU A 55 5.46 -7.10 -1.96
C LEU A 55 6.84 -6.44 -2.08
N ILE A 56 7.62 -6.39 -1.00
CA ILE A 56 8.98 -5.85 -0.99
C ILE A 56 9.88 -6.65 -1.94
N ALA A 57 9.87 -7.98 -1.85
CA ALA A 57 10.64 -8.86 -2.73
C ALA A 57 10.29 -8.65 -4.21
N GLY A 58 9.01 -8.45 -4.53
CA GLY A 58 8.57 -8.17 -5.90
C GLY A 58 9.01 -6.80 -6.44
N TRP A 59 9.27 -5.82 -5.58
CA TRP A 59 9.79 -4.50 -5.96
C TRP A 59 11.32 -4.41 -5.95
N ALA A 60 12.00 -5.21 -5.13
CA ALA A 60 13.45 -5.17 -4.96
C ALA A 60 14.24 -5.12 -6.29
N PRO A 61 14.00 -6.00 -7.29
CA PRO A 61 14.76 -5.96 -8.55
C PRO A 61 14.46 -4.75 -9.44
N LYS A 62 13.39 -3.99 -9.14
CA LYS A 62 13.02 -2.77 -9.89
C LYS A 62 13.56 -1.49 -9.26
N VAL A 63 13.91 -1.56 -7.98
CA VAL A 63 14.45 -0.42 -7.21
C VAL A 63 15.97 -0.48 -7.17
N ASN A 64 16.52 -1.69 -7.06
CA ASN A 64 17.96 -1.96 -7.03
C ASN A 64 18.32 -2.80 -8.28
N PRO A 65 18.50 -2.15 -9.45
CA PRO A 65 18.80 -2.84 -10.70
C PRO A 65 20.20 -3.48 -10.72
#